data_AF-A0A1G1GCA6-F1
#
_entry.id   AF-A0A1G1GCA6-F1
#
_cell.length_a   1.000
_cell.length_b   1.000
_cell.length_c   1.000
_cell.angle_alpha   90.00
_cell.angle_beta   90.00
_cell.angle_gamma   90.00
#
_symmetry.space_group_name_H-M   'P 1'
#
loop_
_entity.id
_entity.type
_entity.pdbx_description
1 polymer ?
#
loop_
_entity_poly.entity_id
_entity_poly.type
_entity_poly.pdbx_seq_one_letter_code
_entity_poly.pdbx_strand_id
1 'polypeptide(L)' 'MNRIENKGMVNEAAKYFKEEVLEAMPDIDRENLCEMVDEYIYYQQDDMTRDEAHRVIEETCLLK' A
#
# COMPACT_ATOMS: atom_id res chain seq x y z
N MET A 1 -13.20 -5.77 -15.18
CA MET A 1 -13.30 -5.53 -13.72
C MET A 1 -13.73 -4.09 -13.50
N ASN A 2 -14.65 -3.84 -12.57
CA ASN A 2 -15.05 -2.47 -12.24
C ASN A 2 -13.91 -1.79 -11.45
N ARG A 3 -13.68 -0.50 -11.70
CA ARG A 3 -12.65 0.30 -11.01
C ARG A 3 -12.78 0.29 -9.48
N ILE A 4 -13.98 0.01 -8.96
CA ILE A 4 -14.29 -0.12 -7.53
C ILE A 4 -13.78 -1.44 -6.95
N GLU A 5 -13.91 -2.55 -7.68
CA GLU A 5 -13.41 -3.87 -7.24
C GLU A 5 -11.88 -3.88 -7.19
N ASN A 6 -11.25 -3.20 -8.16
CA ASN A 6 -9.79 -3.07 -8.21
C ASN A 6 -9.23 -2.30 -7.00
N LYS A 7 -9.94 -1.27 -6.52
CA LYS A 7 -9.53 -0.52 -5.31
C LYS A 7 -9.59 -1.37 -4.04
N GLY A 8 -10.60 -2.23 -3.91
CA GLY A 8 -10.70 -3.15 -2.77
C GLY A 8 -9.52 -4.12 -2.70
N MET A 9 -9.14 -4.69 -3.86
CA MET A 9 -7.99 -5.60 -3.97
C MET A 9 -6.65 -4.90 -3.69
N VAL A 10 -6.47 -3.66 -4.15
CA VAL A 10 -5.25 -2.89 -3.89
C VAL A 10 -5.10 -2.55 -2.41
N ASN A 11 -6.19 -2.17 -1.73
CA ASN A 11 -6.17 -1.92 -0.29
C ASN A 11 -5.83 -3.18 0.52
N GLU A 12 -6.30 -4.36 0.10
CA GLU A 12 -5.93 -5.63 0.75
C GLU A 12 -4.47 -6.02 0.49
N ALA A 13 -3.98 -5.87 -0.75
CA ALA A 13 -2.59 -6.13 -1.09
C ALA A 13 -1.63 -5.23 -0.31
N ALA A 14 -1.96 -3.94 -0.18
CA ALA A 14 -1.21 -2.97 0.63
C ALA A 14 -1.11 -3.39 2.10
N LYS A 15 -2.22 -3.85 2.69
CA LYS A 15 -2.26 -4.32 4.08
C LYS A 15 -1.42 -5.57 4.28
N TYR A 16 -1.55 -6.55 3.38
CA TYR A 16 -0.78 -7.80 3.45
C TYR A 16 0.72 -7.52 3.35
N PHE A 17 1.13 -6.72 2.37
CA PHE A 17 2.53 -6.37 2.20
C PHE A 17 3.09 -5.60 3.41
N LYS A 18 2.32 -4.67 3.98
CA LYS A 18 2.69 -3.98 5.22
C LYS A 18 2.94 -4.96 6.38
N GLU A 19 2.08 -5.97 6.54
CA GLU A 19 2.23 -7.00 7.57
C GLU A 19 3.49 -7.85 7.33
N GLU A 20 3.76 -8.27 6.09
CA GLU A 20 4.99 -9.02 5.76
C GLU A 20 6.26 -8.21 6.06
N VAL A 21 6.27 -6.92 5.74
CA VAL A 21 7.42 -6.03 6.03
C VAL A 21 7.61 -5.89 7.54
N LEU A 22 6.53 -5.76 8.32
CA LEU A 22 6.60 -5.68 9.78
C LEU A 22 7.03 -7.01 10.44
N GLU A 23 6.66 -8.15 9.87
CA GLU A 23 7.14 -9.46 10.34
C GLU A 23 8.64 -9.64 10.06
N ALA A 24 9.12 -9.19 8.89
CA ALA A 24 10.52 -9.27 8.52
C ALA A 24 11.40 -8.21 9.23
N MET A 25 10.86 -7.02 9.44
CA MET A 25 11.55 -5.85 10.00
C MET A 25 10.64 -5.14 11.02
N PRO A 26 10.49 -5.69 12.24
CA PRO A 26 9.58 -5.14 13.25
C PRO A 26 9.95 -3.74 13.75
N ASP A 27 11.23 -3.36 13.62
CA ASP A 27 11.76 -2.06 14.05
C ASP A 27 11.82 -1.03 12.91
N ILE A 28 11.26 -1.34 11.72
CA ILE A 28 11.20 -0.37 10.61
C ILE A 28 10.45 0.88 11.06
N ASP A 29 11.00 2.05 10.73
CA ASP A 29 10.29 3.28 10.99
C ASP A 29 9.05 3.39 10.07
N ARG A 30 8.06 4.11 10.57
CA ARG A 30 6.76 4.23 9.89
C ARG A 30 6.89 4.89 8.53
N GLU A 31 7.81 5.84 8.37
CA GLU A 31 7.99 6.58 7.12
C GLU A 31 8.51 5.65 6.02
N ASN A 32 9.59 4.91 6.29
CA ASN A 32 10.13 3.91 5.36
C ASN A 32 9.12 2.78 5.08
N LEU A 33 8.35 2.34 6.08
CA LEU A 33 7.29 1.37 5.85
C LEU A 33 6.22 1.90 4.89
N CYS A 34 5.81 3.16 5.02
CA CYS A 34 4.83 3.78 4.12
C CYS A 34 5.38 3.89 2.70
N GLU A 35 6.64 4.31 2.54
CA GLU A 35 7.30 4.43 1.24
C GLU A 35 7.38 3.08 0.52
N MET A 36 7.78 2.01 1.24
CA MET A 36 7.86 0.67 0.66
C MET A 36 6.49 0.17 0.16
N VAL A 37 5.43 0.42 0.93
CA VAL A 37 4.07 0.02 0.54
C VAL A 37 3.58 0.86 -0.63
N ASP A 38 3.93 2.17 -0.70
CA ASP A 38 3.56 3.06 -1.82
C ASP A 38 4.18 2.57 -3.13
N GLU A 39 5.49 2.29 -3.10
CA GLU A 39 6.22 1.76 -4.25
C GLU A 39 5.65 0.41 -4.70
N TYR A 40 5.37 -0.50 -3.76
CA TYR A 40 4.79 -1.81 -4.06
C TYR A 40 3.47 -1.68 -4.83
N ILE A 41 2.56 -0.82 -4.35
CA ILE A 41 1.26 -0.59 -4.99
C ILE A 41 1.43 0.04 -6.37
N TYR A 42 2.28 1.07 -6.47
CA TYR A 42 2.51 1.79 -7.72
C TYR A 42 3.06 0.86 -8.82
N TYR A 43 4.01 -0.02 -8.49
CA TYR A 43 4.63 -0.92 -9.47
C TYR A 43 3.82 -2.19 -9.77
N GLN A 44 2.86 -2.58 -8.93
CA GLN A 44 1.99 -3.76 -9.16
C GLN A 44 0.80 -3.47 -10.08
N GLN A 45 0.45 -2.20 -10.31
CA GLN A 45 -0.78 -1.82 -11.01
C GLN A 45 -0.47 -0.91 -12.20
N ASP A 46 -0.48 -1.47 -13.42
CA ASP A 46 -0.15 -0.76 -14.67
C ASP A 46 -1.01 0.50 -14.92
N ASP A 47 -2.25 0.53 -14.40
CA ASP A 47 -3.21 1.63 -14.58
C ASP A 47 -3.31 2.58 -13.37
N MET A 48 -2.39 2.47 -12.40
CA MET A 48 -2.42 3.28 -11.18
C MET A 48 -1.51 4.51 -11.27
N THR A 49 -2.07 5.67 -11.01
CA THR A 49 -1.29 6.89 -10.84
C THR A 49 -0.63 6.94 -9.47
N ARG A 50 0.50 7.66 -9.32
CA ARG A 50 1.15 7.88 -8.02
C ARG A 50 0.18 8.48 -6.98
N ASP A 51 -0.66 9.43 -7.39
CA ASP A 51 -1.64 10.04 -6.50
C ASP A 51 -2.69 9.04 -5.98
N GLU A 52 -3.03 8.03 -6.78
CA GLU A 52 -3.94 6.96 -6.36
C GLU A 52 -3.25 5.99 -5.39
N ALA A 53 -1.98 5.64 -5.64
CA ALA A 53 -1.20 4.82 -4.71
C ALA A 53 -1.03 5.53 -3.35
N HIS A 54 -0.70 6.82 -3.36
CA HIS A 54 -0.52 7.62 -2.14
C HIS A 54 -1.80 7.69 -1.28
N ARG A 55 -2.99 7.75 -1.91
CA ARG A 55 -4.26 7.71 -1.16
C ARG A 55 -4.51 6.37 -0.48
N VAL A 56 -4.10 5.27 -1.11
CA VAL A 56 -4.17 3.94 -0.46
C VAL A 56 -3.26 3.90 0.76
N ILE A 57 -2.09 4.54 0.71
CA ILE A 57 -1.19 4.65 1.86
C ILE A 57 -1.78 5.52 2.97
N GLU A 58 -2.43 6.62 2.63
CA GLU A 58 -3.17 7.42 3.61
C GLU A 58 -4.23 6.56 4.34
N GLU A 59 -4.94 5.70 3.61
CA GLU A 59 -5.95 4.79 4.14
C GLU A 59 -5.40 3.58 4.92
N THR A 60 -4.21 3.09 4.58
CA THR A 60 -3.68 1.81 5.10
C THR A 60 -2.54 1.96 6.12
N CYS A 61 -1.79 3.06 6.03
CA CYS A 61 -0.61 3.32 6.86
C CYS A 61 -0.75 4.56 7.74
N LEU A 62 -1.50 5.59 7.32
CA LEU A 62 -1.64 6.84 8.08
C LEU A 62 -2.87 6.90 9.01
N LEU A 63 -3.97 6.22 8.65
CA LEU A 63 -5.14 6.09 9.52
C LEU A 63 -4.90 5.10 10.68
N LYS A 64 -4.77 5.66 11.89
CA LYS A 64 -5.00 4.99 13.18
C LYS A 64 -6.49 4.99 13.48
#